data_AF-A0A7Y2DC99-F1
#
_entry.id   AF-A0A7Y2DC99-F1
#
_cell.length_a   1.000
_cell.length_b   1.000
_cell.length_c   1.000
_cell.angle_alpha   90.00
_cell.angle_beta   90.00
_cell.angle_gamma   90.00
#
_symmetry.space_group_name_H-M   'P 1'
#
loop_
_entity.id
_entity.type
_entity.pdbx_description
1 polymer ?
#
loop_
_entity_poly.entity_id
_entity_poly.type
_entity_poly.pdbx_seq_one_letter_code
_entity_poly.pdbx_strand_id
1 'polypeptide(L)'
;VPAAVASQLQSNPDINYVHFSFADIPLGVADTLEESGLLDQVSLIGVDFSAPIGLTEIVAGRHQAWTANPKEYAGWLMVDAMARHSIGQDNTEERTNAILPTFVASDAATAEALITTNGWPGPETMADQFKALWGVG
;
A
#
# COMPACT_ATOMS: atom_id res chain seq x y z
N VAL A 1 20.48 0.72 3.12
CA VAL A 1 19.50 1.81 3.35
C VAL A 1 19.45 2.22 4.82
N PRO A 2 19.28 1.32 5.82
CA PRO A 2 19.07 1.73 7.21
C PRO A 2 20.19 2.61 7.80
N ALA A 3 21.45 2.19 7.69
CA ALA A 3 22.59 2.97 8.18
C ALA A 3 22.72 4.36 7.50
N ALA A 4 22.33 4.47 6.23
CA ALA A 4 22.35 5.75 5.52
C ALA A 4 21.25 6.70 6.02
N VAL A 5 20.05 6.17 6.32
CA VAL A 5 18.97 6.93 6.94
C VAL A 5 19.40 7.41 8.34
N ALA A 6 19.93 6.51 9.17
CA ALA A 6 20.41 6.86 10.50
C ALA A 6 21.52 7.93 10.46
N SER A 7 22.52 7.76 9.58
CA SER A 7 23.59 8.75 9.37
C SER A 7 23.03 10.11 8.93
N GLN A 8 22.01 10.13 8.08
CA GLN A 8 21.41 11.37 7.61
C GLN A 8 20.66 12.09 8.73
N LEU A 9 19.86 11.37 9.52
CA LEU A 9 19.15 11.92 10.68
C LEU A 9 20.10 12.45 11.75
N GLN A 10 21.22 11.75 12.01
CA GLN A 10 22.27 12.22 12.92
C GLN A 10 22.95 13.50 12.43
N SER A 11 23.19 13.61 11.11
CA SER A 11 23.84 14.79 10.51
C SER A 11 22.90 15.98 10.34
N ASN A 12 21.59 15.75 10.35
CA ASN A 12 20.57 16.76 10.14
C ASN A 12 19.36 16.50 11.06
N PRO A 13 19.40 17.00 12.30
CA PRO A 13 18.36 16.75 13.30
C PRO A 13 17.03 17.47 12.99
N ASP A 14 16.99 18.35 11.99
CA ASP A 14 15.75 19.04 11.58
C ASP A 14 14.82 18.13 10.76
N ILE A 15 15.31 16.96 10.32
CA ILE A 15 14.49 15.98 9.58
C ILE A 15 13.56 15.27 10.56
N ASN A 16 12.26 15.41 10.32
CA ASN A 16 11.18 14.80 11.13
C ASN A 16 10.30 13.83 10.34
N TYR A 17 10.56 13.62 9.04
CA TYR A 17 9.89 12.61 8.21
C TYR A 17 10.88 11.85 7.34
N VAL A 18 10.67 10.54 7.21
CA VAL A 18 11.28 9.71 6.17
C VAL A 18 10.15 9.10 5.36
N HIS A 19 10.16 9.38 4.05
CA HIS A 19 9.18 8.89 3.11
C HIS A 19 9.74 7.75 2.26
N PHE A 20 9.03 6.62 2.21
CA PHE A 20 9.37 5.46 1.41
C PHE A 20 8.49 5.35 0.18
N SER A 21 9.11 5.27 -1.00
CA SER A 21 8.37 5.15 -2.25
C SER A 21 7.75 3.77 -2.50
N PHE A 22 8.21 2.71 -1.81
CA PHE A 22 7.68 1.34 -1.92
C PHE A 22 8.00 0.55 -0.65
N ALA A 23 7.18 -0.46 -0.32
CA ALA A 23 7.27 -1.23 0.93
C ALA A 23 8.57 -2.01 1.16
N ASP A 24 9.30 -2.39 0.12
CA ASP A 24 10.52 -3.20 0.30
C ASP A 24 11.76 -2.38 0.66
N ILE A 25 11.72 -1.05 0.42
CA ILE A 25 12.83 -0.13 0.73
C ILE A 25 13.10 0.02 2.24
N PRO A 26 12.08 0.18 3.11
CA PRO A 26 12.29 0.42 4.55
C PRO A 26 12.67 -0.80 5.38
N LEU A 27 12.92 -1.98 4.80
CA LEU A 27 13.24 -3.17 5.59
C LEU A 27 14.43 -2.90 6.54
N GLY A 28 14.20 -3.10 7.84
CA GLY A 28 15.18 -2.88 8.91
C GLY A 28 15.47 -1.41 9.25
N VAL A 29 14.79 -0.44 8.65
CA VAL A 29 14.98 0.98 8.98
C VAL A 29 14.47 1.27 10.39
N ALA A 30 13.25 0.86 10.73
CA ALA A 30 12.69 1.04 12.07
C ALA A 30 13.60 0.43 13.15
N ASP A 31 14.04 -0.82 12.96
CA ASP A 31 14.97 -1.52 13.88
C ASP A 31 16.27 -0.72 14.08
N THR A 32 16.90 -0.26 12.99
CA THR A 32 18.15 0.50 13.07
C THR A 32 17.98 1.84 13.80
N LEU A 33 16.84 2.51 13.59
CA LEU A 33 16.54 3.77 14.26
C LEU A 33 16.21 3.57 15.74
N GLU A 34 15.54 2.47 16.09
CA GLU A 34 15.26 2.07 17.47
C GLU A 34 16.57 1.79 18.22
N GLU A 35 17.46 0.96 17.64
CA GLU A 35 18.79 0.67 18.19
C GLU A 35 19.66 1.92 18.37
N SER A 36 19.46 2.93 17.51
CA SER A 36 20.21 4.19 17.55
C SER A 36 19.56 5.28 18.42
N GLY A 37 18.39 5.02 19.02
CA GLY A 37 17.63 6.03 19.79
C GLY A 37 17.08 7.18 18.95
N LEU A 38 16.87 6.95 17.65
CA LEU A 38 16.41 7.94 16.68
C LEU A 38 14.94 7.75 16.30
N LEU A 39 14.33 6.59 16.58
CA LEU A 39 12.98 6.26 16.10
C LEU A 39 11.94 7.29 16.55
N ASP A 40 11.97 7.70 17.82
CA ASP A 40 11.01 8.67 18.39
C ASP A 40 11.15 10.10 17.83
N GLN A 41 12.20 10.39 17.06
CA GLN A 41 12.48 11.72 16.52
C GLN A 41 11.91 11.92 15.11
N VAL A 42 11.41 10.85 14.47
CA VAL A 42 11.05 10.86 13.05
C VAL A 42 9.80 10.05 12.77
N SER A 43 8.94 10.58 11.90
CA SER A 43 7.80 9.84 11.38
C SER A 43 8.20 9.05 10.14
N LEU A 44 8.03 7.73 10.21
CA LEU A 44 8.23 6.82 9.08
C LEU A 44 6.92 6.66 8.30
N ILE A 45 6.88 7.14 7.05
CA ILE A 45 5.70 7.09 6.18
C ILE A 45 6.03 6.48 4.83
N GLY A 46 5.04 5.91 4.15
CA GLY A 46 5.29 5.35 2.83
C GLY A 46 4.05 5.21 1.94
N VAL A 47 4.31 4.72 0.74
CA VAL A 47 3.26 4.37 -0.22
C VAL A 47 3.40 2.92 -0.62
N ASP A 48 2.28 2.31 -0.97
CA ASP A 48 2.21 0.93 -1.47
C ASP A 48 2.77 -0.09 -0.46
N PHE A 49 2.12 -0.22 0.70
CA PHE A 49 2.51 -1.18 1.74
C PHE A 49 2.59 -2.63 1.22
N SER A 50 3.31 -3.48 1.95
CA SER A 50 3.20 -4.93 1.89
C SER A 50 2.72 -5.47 3.23
N ALA A 51 2.04 -6.62 3.27
CA ALA A 51 1.57 -7.18 4.55
C ALA A 51 2.64 -7.20 5.66
N PRO A 52 3.91 -7.59 5.42
CA PRO A 52 4.96 -7.56 6.45
C PRO A 52 5.62 -6.20 6.66
N ILE A 53 5.47 -5.23 5.75
CA ILE A 53 6.13 -3.91 5.85
C ILE A 53 5.13 -2.79 5.59
N GLY A 54 4.97 -1.93 6.60
CA GLY A 54 4.03 -0.81 6.57
C GLY A 54 2.93 -1.00 7.59
N LEU A 55 1.98 -1.91 7.34
CA LEU A 55 0.82 -2.10 8.22
C LEU A 55 1.20 -2.71 9.58
N THR A 56 2.00 -3.78 9.59
CA THR A 56 2.53 -4.39 10.83
C THR A 56 3.32 -3.38 11.67
N GLU A 57 4.05 -2.50 11.01
CA GLU A 57 4.83 -1.42 11.63
C GLU A 57 3.94 -0.31 12.19
N ILE A 58 2.81 0.00 11.54
CA ILE A 58 1.78 0.90 12.09
C ILE A 58 1.16 0.28 13.35
N VAL A 59 0.85 -1.02 13.33
CA VAL A 59 0.33 -1.75 14.50
C VAL A 59 1.34 -1.71 15.65
N ALA A 60 2.64 -1.87 15.35
CA ALA A 60 3.71 -1.77 16.33
C ALA A 60 4.01 -0.33 16.79
N GLY A 61 3.37 0.69 16.21
CA GLY A 61 3.62 2.10 16.51
C GLY A 61 4.96 2.62 15.99
N ARG A 62 5.62 1.89 15.09
CA ARG A 62 6.94 2.24 14.53
C ARG A 62 6.85 2.99 13.21
N HIS A 63 5.75 2.84 12.48
CA HIS A 63 5.43 3.63 11.28
C HIS A 63 4.17 4.49 11.51
N GLN A 64 4.13 5.68 10.92
CA GLN A 64 3.08 6.66 11.14
C GLN A 64 1.91 6.54 10.15
N ALA A 65 2.21 6.28 8.88
CA ALA A 65 1.18 6.17 7.85
C ALA A 65 1.68 5.48 6.58
N TRP A 66 0.80 4.72 5.93
CA TRP A 66 1.05 4.12 4.62
C TRP A 66 -0.15 4.28 3.71
N THR A 67 0.09 4.55 2.43
CA THR A 67 -0.99 4.39 1.45
C THR A 67 -1.23 2.91 1.15
N ALA A 68 -2.49 2.59 1.01
CA ALA A 68 -2.99 1.28 0.71
C ALA A 68 -3.74 1.32 -0.62
N ASN A 69 -3.21 0.53 -1.56
CA ASN A 69 -3.69 0.44 -2.93
C ASN A 69 -4.56 -0.81 -3.07
N PRO A 70 -5.67 -0.76 -3.82
CA PRO A 70 -6.55 -1.91 -3.99
C PRO A 70 -6.02 -2.83 -5.09
N LYS A 71 -4.94 -3.54 -4.75
CA LYS A 71 -4.15 -4.40 -5.67
C LYS A 71 -5.02 -5.46 -6.34
N GLU A 72 -5.92 -6.07 -5.59
CA GLU A 72 -6.85 -7.08 -6.12
C GLU A 72 -7.85 -6.47 -7.09
N TYR A 73 -8.59 -5.43 -6.69
CA TYR A 73 -9.55 -4.72 -7.54
C TYR A 73 -8.91 -4.23 -8.85
N ALA A 74 -7.69 -3.70 -8.77
CA ALA A 74 -6.90 -3.31 -9.94
C ALA A 74 -6.63 -4.49 -10.89
N GLY A 75 -6.31 -5.65 -10.33
CA GLY A 75 -6.10 -6.88 -11.10
C GLY A 75 -7.36 -7.31 -11.86
N TRP A 76 -8.52 -7.24 -11.22
CA TRP A 76 -9.81 -7.57 -11.86
C TRP A 76 -10.16 -6.61 -13.00
N LEU A 77 -9.98 -5.30 -12.79
CA LEU A 77 -10.16 -4.29 -13.84
C LEU A 77 -9.22 -4.53 -15.04
N MET A 78 -7.96 -4.90 -14.76
CA MET A 78 -7.00 -5.23 -15.81
C MET A 78 -7.42 -6.46 -16.61
N VAL A 79 -7.88 -7.53 -15.94
CA VAL A 79 -8.37 -8.74 -16.62
C VAL A 79 -9.63 -8.45 -17.45
N ASP A 80 -10.56 -7.64 -16.94
CA ASP A 80 -11.75 -7.23 -17.69
C ASP A 80 -11.39 -6.44 -18.95
N ALA A 81 -10.47 -5.48 -18.84
CA ALA A 81 -9.97 -4.72 -19.98
C ALA A 81 -9.28 -5.64 -21.01
N MET A 82 -8.48 -6.60 -20.56
CA MET A 82 -7.84 -7.60 -21.43
C MET A 82 -8.86 -8.49 -22.14
N ALA A 83 -9.88 -8.97 -21.42
CA ALA A 83 -10.93 -9.82 -21.99
C ALA A 83 -11.70 -9.09 -23.09
N ARG A 84 -12.16 -7.86 -22.83
CA ARG A 84 -12.84 -7.01 -23.82
C ARG A 84 -11.97 -6.72 -25.03
N HIS A 85 -10.71 -6.37 -24.80
CA HIS A 85 -9.76 -6.10 -25.87
C HIS A 85 -9.55 -7.33 -26.78
N SER A 86 -9.47 -8.54 -26.20
CA SER A 86 -9.24 -9.78 -26.95
C SER A 86 -10.32 -10.13 -27.97
N ILE A 87 -11.55 -9.64 -27.77
CA ILE A 87 -12.69 -9.85 -28.66
C ILE A 87 -13.10 -8.58 -29.43
N GLY A 88 -12.30 -7.51 -29.36
CA GLY A 88 -12.59 -6.24 -30.02
C GLY A 88 -13.79 -5.49 -29.44
N GLN A 89 -14.14 -5.72 -28.18
CA GLN A 89 -15.21 -5.00 -27.49
C GLN A 89 -14.68 -3.66 -26.94
N ASP A 90 -15.41 -2.58 -27.21
CA ASP A 90 -15.09 -1.26 -26.67
C ASP A 90 -15.22 -1.21 -25.13
N ASN A 91 -14.32 -0.46 -24.50
CA ASN A 91 -14.34 -0.15 -23.08
C ASN A 91 -14.18 1.36 -22.88
N THR A 92 -15.23 2.14 -23.21
CA THR A 92 -15.19 3.60 -23.14
C THR A 92 -15.00 4.14 -21.72
N GLU A 93 -15.25 3.32 -20.71
CA GLU A 93 -15.12 3.66 -19.29
C GLU A 93 -13.73 3.31 -18.72
N GLU A 94 -12.84 2.66 -19.48
CA GLU A 94 -11.54 2.15 -19.01
C GLU A 94 -10.76 3.18 -18.20
N ARG A 95 -10.63 4.41 -18.72
CA ARG A 95 -9.89 5.48 -18.05
C ARG A 95 -10.53 5.94 -16.74
N THR A 96 -11.86 6.00 -16.70
CA THR A 96 -12.60 6.39 -15.51
C THR A 96 -12.51 5.29 -14.44
N ASN A 97 -12.62 4.03 -14.87
CA ASN A 97 -12.56 2.86 -13.98
C ASN A 97 -11.13 2.58 -13.48
N ALA A 98 -10.10 3.05 -14.20
CA ALA A 98 -8.70 2.96 -13.78
C ALA A 98 -8.33 3.93 -12.62
N ILE A 99 -9.24 4.83 -12.21
CA ILE A 99 -9.05 5.67 -11.03
C ILE A 99 -9.40 4.84 -9.79
N LEU A 100 -8.36 4.26 -9.18
CA LEU A 100 -8.52 3.40 -8.02
C LEU A 100 -8.63 4.21 -6.73
N PRO A 101 -9.49 3.80 -5.78
CA PRO A 101 -9.52 4.42 -4.47
C PRO A 101 -8.27 4.03 -3.67
N THR A 102 -7.38 5.00 -3.46
CA THR A 102 -6.26 4.89 -2.52
C THR A 102 -6.67 5.47 -1.17
N PHE A 103 -6.31 4.80 -0.09
CA PHE A 103 -6.58 5.24 1.27
C PHE A 103 -5.31 5.25 2.10
N VAL A 104 -5.32 6.03 3.17
CA VAL A 104 -4.19 6.12 4.11
C VAL A 104 -4.53 5.31 5.34
N ALA A 105 -3.69 4.32 5.66
CA ALA A 105 -3.71 3.65 6.95
C ALA A 105 -2.77 4.40 7.90
N SER A 106 -3.30 4.95 9.00
CA SER A 106 -2.54 5.77 9.97
C SER A 106 -2.80 5.41 11.43
N ASP A 107 -3.53 4.32 11.67
CA ASP A 107 -3.84 3.82 13.00
C ASP A 107 -3.86 2.29 13.00
N ALA A 108 -3.66 1.70 14.18
CA ALA A 108 -3.55 0.26 14.35
C ALA A 108 -4.82 -0.49 13.93
N ALA A 109 -6.01 0.03 14.22
CA ALA A 109 -7.27 -0.64 13.91
C ALA A 109 -7.49 -0.73 12.38
N THR A 110 -7.23 0.38 11.67
CA THR A 110 -7.26 0.39 10.20
C THR A 110 -6.19 -0.54 9.63
N ALA A 111 -4.96 -0.52 10.16
CA ALA A 111 -3.88 -1.37 9.69
C ALA A 111 -4.17 -2.87 9.89
N GLU A 112 -4.68 -3.27 11.06
CA GLU A 112 -5.08 -4.65 11.37
C GLU A 112 -6.14 -5.18 10.40
N ALA A 113 -7.17 -4.38 10.13
CA ALA A 113 -8.22 -4.75 9.19
C ALA A 113 -7.65 -5.08 7.80
N LEU A 114 -6.68 -4.29 7.34
CA LEU A 114 -6.08 -4.41 6.01
C LEU A 114 -5.03 -5.53 5.89
N ILE A 115 -4.39 -5.94 6.99
CA ILE A 115 -3.45 -7.06 6.97
C ILE A 115 -4.15 -8.35 6.54
N THR A 116 -5.37 -8.58 7.03
CA THR A 116 -6.12 -9.82 6.77
C THR A 116 -6.47 -10.03 5.29
N THR A 117 -6.69 -8.94 4.56
CA THR A 117 -7.07 -8.94 3.14
C THR A 117 -5.95 -8.44 2.22
N ASN A 118 -4.77 -8.13 2.78
CA ASN A 118 -3.67 -7.49 2.07
C ASN A 118 -4.10 -6.22 1.30
N GLY A 119 -4.85 -5.36 1.98
CA GLY A 119 -5.42 -4.13 1.43
C GLY A 119 -6.93 -4.24 1.22
N TRP A 120 -7.54 -3.22 0.59
CA TRP A 120 -8.96 -3.29 0.24
C TRP A 120 -9.13 -4.19 -0.99
N PRO A 121 -9.86 -5.33 -0.91
CA PRO A 121 -9.97 -6.27 -2.02
C PRO A 121 -10.89 -5.77 -3.14
N GLY A 122 -11.68 -4.73 -2.88
CA GLY A 122 -12.77 -4.27 -3.73
C GLY A 122 -14.13 -4.51 -3.06
N PRO A 123 -15.24 -4.21 -3.77
CA PRO A 123 -16.59 -4.55 -3.30
C PRO A 123 -16.75 -6.06 -3.09
N GLU A 124 -17.49 -6.49 -2.06
CA GLU A 124 -17.69 -7.92 -1.73
C GLU A 124 -18.23 -8.74 -2.93
N THR A 125 -19.08 -8.15 -3.75
CA THR A 125 -19.70 -8.80 -4.91
C THR A 125 -18.91 -8.64 -6.21
N MET A 126 -17.71 -8.03 -6.15
CA MET A 126 -16.89 -7.74 -7.33
C MET A 126 -16.68 -8.97 -8.22
N ALA A 127 -16.26 -10.09 -7.62
CA ALA A 127 -15.94 -11.29 -8.40
C ALA A 127 -17.15 -11.81 -9.19
N ASP A 128 -18.34 -11.80 -8.59
CA ASP A 128 -19.58 -12.23 -9.24
C ASP A 128 -20.02 -11.25 -10.32
N GLN A 129 -19.83 -9.94 -10.11
CA GLN A 129 -20.09 -8.92 -11.12
C GLN A 129 -19.20 -9.11 -12.36
N PHE A 130 -17.90 -9.32 -12.19
CA PHE A 130 -16.99 -9.56 -13.32
C PHE A 130 -17.27 -10.89 -14.03
N LYS A 131 -17.50 -11.96 -13.27
CA LYS A 131 -17.90 -13.26 -13.84
C LYS A 131 -19.15 -13.14 -14.72
N ALA A 132 -20.16 -12.39 -14.26
CA ALA A 132 -21.37 -12.14 -15.04
C ALA A 132 -21.06 -11.36 -16.33
N LEU A 133 -20.18 -10.35 -16.28
CA LEU A 133 -19.73 -9.61 -17.47
C LEU A 133 -19.00 -10.51 -18.48
N TRP A 134 -18.25 -11.51 -18.00
CA TRP A 134 -17.49 -12.44 -18.84
C TRP A 134 -18.31 -13.67 -19.27
N GLY A 135 -19.53 -13.84 -18.77
CA GLY A 135 -20.36 -15.01 -19.05
C GLY A 135 -19.87 -16.31 -18.42
N VAL A 136 -19.13 -16.22 -17.30
CA VAL A 136 -18.57 -17.37 -16.56
C VAL A 136 -19.13 -17.42 -15.14
N GLY A 137 -20.41 -17.74 -15.00
CA GLY A 137 -21.15 -17.78 -13.71
C GLY A 137 -21.99 -19.03 -13.54
#